data_AF-A0A7Y5HIZ8-F1
#
_entry.id   AF-A0A7Y5HIZ8-F1
#
_cell.length_a   1.000
_cell.length_b   1.000
_cell.length_c   1.000
_cell.angle_alpha   90.00
_cell.angle_beta   90.00
_cell.angle_gamma   90.00
#
_symmetry.space_group_name_H-M   'P 1'
#
loop_
_entity.id
_entity.type
_entity.pdbx_description
1 polymer ?
#
loop_
_entity_poly.entity_id
_entity_poly.type
_entity_poly.pdbx_seq_one_letter_code
_entity_poly.pdbx_strand_id
1 'polypeptide(L)'
;MLLVLGVMGALLVYVQSAFEVPAAKEEGPHPQDMPPEKPAPGEGPEITFAPSPLFPEEEKEEVERILGEDLAKWTDVVDGVPAVDPGPFNLLLDRVSSHARIMNLQEESFDGGLEPSALLAAPAGNRGRLVLVSGELLSLAREPWTIESGLVQEVRRGLLRDGGGRLWTFTWAVGNPLEPDPVAPGEGWVRVQGIFYKSWPAKDPASGAEVPTPHLVLQRRPRKDFPKTSVHDLDAAWFGQVRDGTPAEMTVRDEDPLFWLLNLSGNIGQQGWEKWASEKQARDPGLRIWPPENLTGRYKELLDNPAPYRFRPIRYFGYLALPSVIREVRPNPANVEQLWIGFLVDDDGAPAIWVYSPRSLLENGIRKDDRVMVDGFFLKRVAYEPAGGGAMKRAAVMVATRILPAPLPTDNVGRSVMVAIAAFMGLLTLGLLFTVLRGRREAEEAEQRRLDRISKRRQERGTPVIVVPGRTGPPGVPPEGGA
;
A
#
# COMPACT_ATOMS: atom_id res chain seq x y z
N MET A 1 38.57 -15.13 -39.39
CA MET A 1 37.51 -16.13 -39.12
C MET A 1 37.50 -16.55 -37.65
N LEU A 2 38.63 -17.00 -37.08
CA LEU A 2 38.73 -17.39 -35.66
C LEU A 2 38.38 -16.25 -34.67
N LEU A 3 38.74 -15.01 -34.98
CA LEU A 3 38.39 -13.85 -34.12
C LEU A 3 36.87 -13.55 -34.11
N VAL A 4 36.18 -13.78 -35.23
CA VAL A 4 34.74 -13.57 -35.37
C VAL A 4 33.97 -14.67 -34.62
N LEU A 5 34.47 -15.92 -34.68
CA LEU A 5 33.93 -17.03 -33.90
C LEU A 5 34.15 -16.84 -32.39
N GLY A 6 35.30 -16.28 -31.98
CA GLY A 6 35.56 -15.95 -30.58
C GLY A 6 34.63 -14.86 -30.02
N VAL A 7 34.38 -13.81 -30.81
CA VAL A 7 33.45 -12.74 -30.42
C VAL A 7 32.00 -13.22 -30.41
N MET A 8 31.59 -14.05 -31.37
CA MET A 8 30.25 -14.66 -31.36
C MET A 8 30.07 -15.63 -30.18
N GLY A 9 31.09 -16.42 -29.83
CA GLY A 9 31.04 -17.31 -28.68
C GLY A 9 30.89 -16.54 -27.36
N ALA A 10 31.64 -15.45 -27.19
CA ALA A 10 31.55 -14.60 -26.00
C ALA A 10 30.18 -13.89 -25.88
N LEU A 11 29.61 -13.45 -27.01
CA LEU A 11 28.29 -12.81 -27.02
C LEU A 11 27.17 -13.81 -26.69
N LEU A 12 27.29 -15.05 -27.18
CA LEU A 12 26.30 -16.11 -26.94
C LEU A 12 26.32 -16.57 -25.46
N VAL A 13 27.51 -16.65 -24.86
CA VAL A 13 27.68 -16.92 -23.42
C VAL A 13 27.11 -15.78 -22.57
N TYR A 14 27.33 -14.52 -22.96
CA TYR A 14 26.79 -13.37 -22.24
C TYR A 14 25.25 -13.31 -22.30
N VAL A 15 24.65 -13.64 -23.45
CA VAL A 15 23.19 -13.70 -23.61
C VAL A 15 22.62 -14.89 -22.82
N GLN A 16 23.27 -16.05 -22.80
CA GLN A 16 22.80 -17.20 -22.01
C GLN A 16 22.87 -16.92 -20.50
N SER A 17 23.93 -16.30 -20.00
CA SER A 17 24.06 -15.98 -18.58
C SER A 17 23.10 -14.89 -18.10
N ALA A 18 22.56 -14.08 -19.00
CA ALA A 18 21.57 -13.05 -18.68
C ALA A 18 20.13 -13.58 -18.56
N PHE A 19 19.87 -14.83 -18.99
CA PHE A 19 18.52 -15.42 -19.03
C PHE A 19 18.35 -16.71 -18.20
N GLU A 20 19.36 -17.14 -17.43
CA GLU A 20 19.20 -18.26 -16.50
C GLU A 20 18.44 -17.85 -15.23
N VAL A 21 17.14 -18.10 -15.25
CA VAL A 21 16.30 -18.24 -14.05
C VAL A 21 16.62 -19.60 -13.42
N PRO A 22 16.91 -19.71 -12.11
CA PRO A 22 17.18 -21.00 -11.50
C PRO A 22 15.90 -21.84 -11.43
N ALA A 23 15.83 -22.88 -12.25
CA ALA A 23 14.82 -23.93 -12.14
C ALA A 23 15.13 -24.78 -10.89
N ALA A 24 14.24 -24.73 -9.90
CA ALA A 24 14.26 -25.64 -8.76
C ALA A 24 13.98 -27.07 -9.26
N LYS A 25 14.91 -27.99 -8.98
CA LYS A 25 14.69 -29.43 -9.05
C LYS A 25 14.00 -29.87 -7.76
N GLU A 26 12.76 -30.32 -7.86
CA GLU A 26 12.17 -31.27 -6.91
C GLU A 26 11.70 -32.49 -7.71
N GLU A 27 12.49 -33.56 -7.67
CA GLU A 27 12.02 -34.91 -8.00
C GLU A 27 11.30 -35.45 -6.76
N GLY A 28 9.97 -35.33 -6.74
CA GLY A 28 9.12 -36.08 -5.83
C GLY A 28 8.90 -37.50 -6.35
N PRO A 29 8.89 -38.54 -5.49
CA PRO A 29 8.63 -39.91 -5.92
C PRO A 29 7.16 -40.12 -6.33
N HIS A 30 6.98 -41.01 -7.32
CA HIS A 30 5.69 -41.40 -7.88
C HIS A 30 4.72 -41.99 -6.82
N PRO A 31 3.41 -41.67 -6.89
CA PRO A 31 2.43 -42.08 -5.89
C PRO A 31 1.76 -43.40 -6.26
N GLN A 32 2.40 -44.55 -6.02
CA GLN A 32 1.70 -45.85 -6.06
C GLN A 32 2.07 -46.87 -4.98
N ASP A 33 3.05 -46.62 -4.10
CA ASP A 33 3.48 -47.61 -3.10
C ASP A 33 3.55 -47.05 -1.66
N MET A 34 2.47 -46.49 -1.13
CA MET A 34 2.34 -46.30 0.33
C MET A 34 1.04 -46.91 0.88
N PRO A 35 1.11 -47.76 1.93
CA PRO A 35 -0.05 -48.31 2.59
C PRO A 35 -0.82 -47.22 3.35
N PRO A 36 -2.14 -47.37 3.59
CA PRO A 36 -2.95 -46.34 4.21
C PRO A 36 -2.47 -46.08 5.65
N GLU A 37 -2.00 -44.86 5.91
CA GLU A 37 -1.70 -44.37 7.25
C GLU A 37 -2.98 -44.35 8.09
N LYS A 38 -2.90 -44.92 9.29
CA LYS A 38 -3.91 -44.71 10.33
C LYS A 38 -3.90 -43.23 10.72
N PRO A 39 -5.08 -42.60 10.90
CA PRO A 39 -5.15 -41.22 11.36
C PRO A 39 -4.51 -41.09 12.73
N ALA A 40 -3.69 -40.05 12.90
CA ALA A 40 -3.03 -39.74 14.16
C ALA A 40 -4.09 -39.36 15.23
N PRO A 41 -3.91 -39.77 16.49
CA PRO A 41 -4.83 -39.40 17.56
C PRO A 41 -4.66 -37.90 17.86
N GLY A 42 -5.58 -37.08 17.38
CA GLY A 42 -5.56 -35.62 17.58
C GLY A 42 -6.50 -34.81 16.69
N GLU A 43 -7.07 -35.39 15.64
CA GLU A 43 -8.07 -34.71 14.81
C GLU A 43 -9.44 -34.74 15.49
N GLY A 44 -9.68 -33.74 16.34
CA GLY A 44 -11.06 -33.31 16.63
C GLY A 44 -11.76 -32.91 15.33
N PRO A 45 -13.10 -32.94 15.29
CA PRO A 45 -13.85 -32.55 14.09
C PRO A 45 -13.39 -31.16 13.65
N GLU A 46 -13.01 -31.05 12.38
CA GLU A 46 -12.66 -29.80 11.73
C GLU A 46 -13.84 -28.84 11.91
N ILE A 47 -13.71 -27.89 12.85
CA ILE A 47 -14.70 -26.84 13.05
C ILE A 47 -14.60 -25.94 11.82
N THR A 48 -15.42 -26.23 10.83
CA THR A 48 -15.57 -25.40 9.64
C THR A 48 -16.30 -24.14 10.09
N PHE A 49 -15.55 -23.07 10.34
CA PHE A 49 -16.12 -21.72 10.40
C PHE A 49 -16.56 -21.39 8.97
N ALA A 50 -17.81 -21.68 8.62
CA ALA A 50 -18.42 -21.06 7.47
C ALA A 50 -18.49 -19.55 7.76
N PRO A 51 -17.77 -18.68 7.04
CA PRO A 51 -17.97 -17.24 7.18
C PRO A 51 -19.43 -16.98 6.80
N SER A 52 -20.25 -16.56 7.76
CA SER A 52 -21.65 -16.25 7.50
C SER A 52 -21.69 -15.04 6.58
N PRO A 53 -22.17 -15.16 5.33
CA PRO A 53 -22.21 -14.05 4.41
C PRO A 53 -23.54 -13.33 4.65
N LEU A 54 -23.68 -12.71 5.82
CA LEU A 54 -24.68 -11.66 5.96
C LEU A 54 -23.99 -10.37 5.54
N PHE A 55 -24.60 -9.64 4.62
CA PHE A 55 -24.13 -8.29 4.32
C PHE A 55 -24.20 -7.46 5.62
N PRO A 56 -23.21 -6.59 5.92
CA PRO A 56 -23.16 -5.84 7.19
C PRO A 56 -24.45 -5.07 7.52
N GLU A 57 -25.19 -4.66 6.50
CA GLU A 57 -26.50 -3.98 6.59
C GLU A 57 -27.62 -4.92 7.04
N GLU A 58 -27.73 -6.11 6.44
CA GLU A 58 -28.74 -7.13 6.82
C GLU A 58 -28.49 -7.64 8.25
N GLU A 59 -27.22 -7.80 8.63
CA GLU A 59 -26.86 -8.18 10.00
C GLU A 59 -27.19 -7.07 11.00
N LYS A 60 -26.90 -5.81 10.65
CA LYS A 60 -27.27 -4.63 11.45
C LYS A 60 -28.78 -4.59 11.71
N GLU A 61 -29.59 -4.62 10.65
CA GLU A 61 -31.04 -4.48 10.75
C GLU A 61 -31.65 -5.57 11.64
N GLU A 62 -31.19 -6.81 11.48
CA GLU A 62 -31.66 -7.93 12.29
C GLU A 62 -31.24 -7.80 13.76
N VAL A 63 -30.01 -7.35 14.04
CA VAL A 63 -29.56 -7.11 15.41
C VAL A 63 -30.33 -5.96 16.06
N GLU A 64 -30.51 -4.83 15.36
CA GLU A 64 -31.29 -3.69 15.86
C GLU A 64 -32.75 -4.07 16.12
N ARG A 65 -33.34 -4.91 15.26
CA ARG A 65 -34.70 -5.43 15.45
C ARG A 65 -34.80 -6.27 16.72
N ILE A 66 -33.90 -7.24 16.92
CA ILE A 66 -33.88 -8.11 18.11
C ILE A 66 -33.70 -7.27 19.38
N LEU A 67 -32.75 -6.34 19.38
CA LEU A 67 -32.48 -5.46 20.53
C LEU A 67 -33.67 -4.53 20.82
N GLY A 68 -34.28 -3.96 19.78
CA GLY A 68 -35.47 -3.12 19.90
C GLY A 68 -36.66 -3.88 20.49
N GLU A 69 -36.93 -5.10 20.01
CA GLU A 69 -37.99 -5.96 20.54
C GLU A 69 -37.76 -6.37 22.00
N ASP A 70 -36.51 -6.70 22.36
CA ASP A 70 -36.16 -7.06 23.73
C ASP A 70 -36.26 -5.88 24.68
N LEU A 71 -35.77 -4.69 24.27
CA LEU A 71 -35.83 -3.48 25.08
C LEU A 71 -37.24 -2.90 25.19
N ALA A 72 -38.10 -3.07 24.17
CA ALA A 72 -39.49 -2.64 24.21
C ALA A 72 -40.32 -3.33 25.30
N LYS A 73 -39.88 -4.51 25.77
CA LYS A 73 -40.52 -5.24 26.90
C LYS A 73 -40.31 -4.52 28.24
N TRP A 74 -39.34 -3.63 28.34
CA TRP A 74 -38.96 -2.91 29.55
C TRP A 74 -39.59 -1.51 29.55
N THR A 75 -40.79 -1.41 30.12
CA THR A 75 -41.53 -0.14 30.26
C THR A 75 -41.01 0.77 31.38
N ASP A 76 -40.09 0.25 32.19
CA ASP A 76 -39.49 0.87 33.37
C ASP A 76 -38.21 1.67 33.08
N VAL A 77 -37.69 1.66 31.85
CA VAL A 77 -36.54 2.50 31.47
C VAL A 77 -36.91 3.98 31.57
N VAL A 78 -36.29 4.71 32.50
CA VAL A 78 -36.56 6.14 32.72
C VAL A 78 -35.47 7.00 32.06
N ASP A 79 -35.89 7.77 31.05
CA ASP A 79 -35.07 8.76 30.36
C ASP A 79 -34.84 10.01 31.22
N GLY A 80 -33.65 10.61 31.11
CA GLY A 80 -33.29 11.86 31.81
C GLY A 80 -32.98 11.68 33.30
N VAL A 81 -32.80 10.44 33.76
CA VAL A 81 -32.41 10.13 35.15
C VAL A 81 -31.02 9.50 35.16
N PRO A 82 -30.11 9.92 36.07
CA PRO A 82 -28.73 9.42 36.13
C PRO A 82 -28.59 8.04 36.78
N ALA A 83 -29.70 7.41 37.20
CA ALA A 83 -29.68 6.05 37.72
C ALA A 83 -29.77 5.05 36.55
N VAL A 84 -28.99 3.96 36.62
CA VAL A 84 -29.13 2.83 35.69
C VAL A 84 -30.42 2.07 36.02
N ASP A 85 -31.16 1.62 34.99
CA ASP A 85 -32.28 0.68 35.19
C ASP A 85 -31.71 -0.75 35.13
N PRO A 86 -31.57 -1.48 36.26
CA PRO A 86 -30.68 -2.65 36.33
C PRO A 86 -31.03 -3.78 35.36
N GLY A 87 -32.32 -4.09 35.18
CA GLY A 87 -32.78 -5.16 34.29
C GLY A 87 -32.36 -4.95 32.82
N PRO A 88 -32.84 -3.89 32.15
CA PRO A 88 -32.50 -3.64 30.75
C PRO A 88 -31.01 -3.32 30.55
N PHE A 89 -30.33 -2.73 31.54
CA PHE A 89 -28.89 -2.53 31.47
C PHE A 89 -28.10 -3.85 31.58
N ASN A 90 -28.47 -4.76 32.48
CA ASN A 90 -27.85 -6.08 32.59
C ASN A 90 -28.08 -6.91 31.32
N LEU A 91 -29.28 -6.82 30.73
CA LEU A 91 -29.56 -7.41 29.42
C LEU A 91 -28.59 -6.88 28.36
N LEU A 92 -28.42 -5.56 28.26
CA LEU A 92 -27.50 -4.98 27.29
C LEU A 92 -26.05 -5.39 27.56
N LEU A 93 -25.59 -5.36 28.81
CA LEU A 93 -24.25 -5.80 29.19
C LEU A 93 -24.00 -7.27 28.83
N ASP A 94 -24.97 -8.15 29.07
CA ASP A 94 -24.91 -9.54 28.65
C ASP A 94 -24.83 -9.64 27.12
N ARG A 95 -25.78 -9.03 26.40
CA ARG A 95 -25.81 -9.05 24.93
C ARG A 95 -24.49 -8.61 24.31
N VAL A 96 -23.91 -7.52 24.79
CA VAL A 96 -22.65 -7.00 24.23
C VAL A 96 -21.42 -7.82 24.62
N SER A 97 -21.50 -8.62 25.68
CA SER A 97 -20.37 -9.40 26.21
C SER A 97 -20.43 -10.90 25.89
N SER A 98 -21.60 -11.44 25.54
CA SER A 98 -21.83 -12.87 25.36
C SER A 98 -22.47 -13.24 24.02
N HIS A 99 -23.18 -12.32 23.36
CA HIS A 99 -23.90 -12.63 22.12
C HIS A 99 -22.98 -12.56 20.90
N ALA A 100 -22.61 -13.71 20.34
CA ALA A 100 -21.64 -13.83 19.25
C ALA A 100 -21.89 -12.90 18.06
N ARG A 101 -23.15 -12.76 17.62
CA ARG A 101 -23.49 -11.84 16.51
C ARG A 101 -23.18 -10.39 16.84
N ILE A 102 -23.46 -9.95 18.06
CA ILE A 102 -23.22 -8.57 18.50
C ILE A 102 -21.73 -8.35 18.67
N MET A 103 -21.01 -9.29 19.30
CA MET A 103 -19.55 -9.19 19.49
C MET A 103 -18.76 -9.11 18.17
N ASN A 104 -19.30 -9.71 17.10
CA ASN A 104 -18.68 -9.80 15.78
C ASN A 104 -19.11 -8.70 14.81
N LEU A 105 -20.02 -7.80 15.19
CA LEU A 105 -20.37 -6.65 14.38
C LEU A 105 -19.12 -5.84 14.02
N GLN A 106 -19.01 -5.52 12.73
CA GLN A 106 -17.95 -4.67 12.18
C GLN A 106 -18.34 -3.20 12.28
N GLU A 107 -17.39 -2.28 12.13
CA GLU A 107 -17.64 -0.84 12.26
C GLU A 107 -18.68 -0.33 11.25
N GLU A 108 -18.71 -0.91 10.05
CA GLU A 108 -19.63 -0.57 8.97
C GLU A 108 -21.10 -0.83 9.33
N SER A 109 -21.37 -1.70 10.31
CA SER A 109 -22.72 -1.96 10.83
C SER A 109 -23.22 -0.87 11.80
N PHE A 110 -22.40 0.13 12.15
CA PHE A 110 -22.79 1.20 13.07
C PHE A 110 -23.04 2.52 12.34
N ASP A 111 -24.06 3.26 12.79
CA ASP A 111 -24.39 4.57 12.21
C ASP A 111 -23.40 5.66 12.65
N GLY A 112 -22.35 5.89 11.84
CA GLY A 112 -21.30 6.91 12.08
C GLY A 112 -21.67 8.37 11.83
N GLY A 113 -22.95 8.65 11.58
CA GLY A 113 -23.48 9.98 11.26
C GLY A 113 -24.84 10.28 11.90
N LEU A 114 -25.25 9.49 12.89
CA LEU A 114 -26.53 9.71 13.57
C LEU A 114 -26.47 10.97 14.43
N GLU A 115 -27.40 11.90 14.19
CA GLU A 115 -27.49 13.14 14.96
C GLU A 115 -27.98 12.86 16.40
N PRO A 116 -27.26 13.31 17.45
CA PRO A 116 -27.67 13.09 18.84
C PRO A 116 -29.09 13.60 19.12
N SER A 117 -29.48 14.70 18.48
CA SER A 117 -30.81 15.28 18.63
C SER A 117 -31.92 14.34 18.16
N ALA A 118 -31.67 13.48 17.16
CA ALA A 118 -32.65 12.51 16.69
C ALA A 118 -32.89 11.42 17.75
N LEU A 119 -31.82 10.95 18.41
CA LEU A 119 -31.92 10.00 19.53
C LEU A 119 -32.65 10.61 20.73
N LEU A 120 -32.33 11.85 21.07
CA LEU A 120 -32.90 12.54 22.23
C LEU A 120 -34.36 12.98 22.03
N ALA A 121 -34.79 13.22 20.78
CA ALA A 121 -36.18 13.61 20.48
C ALA A 121 -37.17 12.45 20.65
N ALA A 122 -36.74 11.21 20.43
CA ALA A 122 -37.56 10.01 20.61
C ALA A 122 -36.75 8.84 21.18
N PRO A 123 -36.30 8.90 22.46
CA PRO A 123 -35.40 7.89 23.02
C PRO A 123 -35.97 6.48 22.96
N ALA A 124 -37.23 6.30 23.38
CA ALA A 124 -37.88 4.98 23.41
C ALA A 124 -37.90 4.28 22.03
N GLY A 125 -38.12 5.02 20.94
CA GLY A 125 -38.16 4.46 19.58
C GLY A 125 -36.79 4.21 18.97
N ASN A 126 -35.71 4.72 19.58
CA ASN A 126 -34.35 4.54 19.09
C ASN A 126 -33.52 3.56 19.94
N ARG A 127 -34.06 3.02 21.04
CA ARG A 127 -33.35 2.05 21.88
C ARG A 127 -32.96 0.82 21.07
N GLY A 128 -31.75 0.31 21.29
CA GLY A 128 -31.22 -0.82 20.53
C GLY A 128 -30.48 -0.46 19.25
N ARG A 129 -30.49 0.81 18.83
CA ARG A 129 -29.75 1.26 17.64
C ARG A 129 -28.25 1.20 17.81
N LEU A 130 -27.54 0.78 16.77
CA LEU A 130 -26.09 0.69 16.71
C LEU A 130 -25.50 2.04 16.29
N VAL A 131 -24.75 2.65 17.20
CA VAL A 131 -24.19 3.99 17.04
C VAL A 131 -22.67 3.96 17.11
N LEU A 132 -22.04 4.67 16.17
CA LEU A 132 -20.61 4.95 16.17
C LEU A 132 -20.40 6.44 16.40
N VAL A 133 -19.63 6.78 17.44
CA VAL A 133 -19.26 8.19 17.70
C VAL A 133 -17.78 8.33 18.02
N SER A 134 -17.21 9.42 17.52
CA SER A 134 -15.83 9.85 17.76
C SER A 134 -15.84 11.21 18.44
N GLY A 135 -15.07 11.36 19.52
CA GLY A 135 -15.00 12.61 20.27
C GLY A 135 -13.86 12.66 21.27
N GLU A 136 -13.59 13.84 21.81
CA GLU A 136 -12.66 14.06 22.91
C GLU A 136 -13.19 13.38 24.18
N LEU A 137 -12.36 12.56 24.84
CA LEU A 137 -12.72 11.93 26.11
C LEU A 137 -12.61 12.96 27.24
N LEU A 138 -13.72 13.37 27.84
CA LEU A 138 -13.75 14.41 28.87
C LEU A 138 -13.60 13.85 30.29
N SER A 139 -14.21 12.69 30.56
CA SER A 139 -14.15 12.04 31.87
C SER A 139 -14.27 10.54 31.72
N LEU A 140 -13.64 9.80 32.63
CA LEU A 140 -13.76 8.35 32.72
C LEU A 140 -13.80 7.93 34.19
N ALA A 141 -14.93 7.34 34.61
CA ALA A 141 -15.16 6.83 35.95
C ALA A 141 -15.08 5.30 35.97
N ARG A 142 -14.53 4.76 37.05
CA ARG A 142 -14.49 3.31 37.33
C ARG A 142 -15.50 3.01 38.42
N GLU A 143 -16.50 2.20 38.13
CA GLU A 143 -17.62 1.91 39.03
C GLU A 143 -17.74 0.39 39.23
N PRO A 144 -17.91 -0.09 40.47
CA PRO A 144 -18.29 -1.48 40.70
C PRO A 144 -19.74 -1.71 40.27
N TRP A 145 -20.00 -2.82 39.58
CA TRP A 145 -21.33 -3.23 39.15
C TRP A 145 -21.62 -4.67 39.54
N THR A 146 -22.71 -4.89 40.26
CA THR A 146 -23.15 -6.22 40.66
C THR A 146 -24.20 -6.71 39.69
N ILE A 147 -23.89 -7.75 38.91
CA ILE A 147 -24.89 -8.41 38.04
C ILE A 147 -25.81 -9.31 38.88
N GLU A 148 -26.92 -9.78 38.30
CA GLU A 148 -27.94 -10.57 39.00
C GLU A 148 -27.41 -11.85 39.68
N SER A 149 -26.32 -12.42 39.17
CA SER A 149 -25.65 -13.58 39.77
C SER A 149 -24.89 -13.27 41.06
N GLY A 150 -24.84 -12.00 41.48
CA GLY A 150 -24.06 -11.52 42.61
C GLY A 150 -22.57 -11.31 42.32
N LEU A 151 -22.12 -11.59 41.08
CA LEU A 151 -20.76 -11.30 40.65
C LEU A 151 -20.57 -9.78 40.54
N VAL A 152 -19.52 -9.26 41.18
CA VAL A 152 -19.11 -7.86 41.04
C VAL A 152 -18.09 -7.77 39.91
N GLN A 153 -18.42 -6.99 38.89
CA GLN A 153 -17.52 -6.63 37.79
C GLN A 153 -17.27 -5.12 37.79
N GLU A 154 -16.13 -4.69 37.26
CA GLU A 154 -15.87 -3.27 37.01
C GLU A 154 -16.60 -2.86 35.72
N VAL A 155 -17.33 -1.75 35.78
CA VAL A 155 -17.79 -1.03 34.58
C VAL A 155 -17.08 0.31 34.51
N ARG A 156 -16.76 0.74 33.31
CA ARG A 156 -16.21 2.07 33.07
C ARG A 156 -17.25 2.93 32.38
N ARG A 157 -17.46 4.12 32.93
CA ARG A 157 -18.41 5.11 32.39
C ARG A 157 -17.66 6.33 31.90
N GLY A 158 -17.88 6.71 30.66
CA GLY A 158 -17.22 7.85 30.05
C GLY A 158 -18.17 8.93 29.56
N LEU A 159 -17.63 10.13 29.41
CA LEU A 159 -18.26 11.28 28.75
C LEU A 159 -17.34 11.72 27.60
N LEU A 160 -17.89 11.85 26.40
CA LEU A 160 -17.17 12.36 25.23
C LEU A 160 -17.85 13.59 24.64
N ARG A 161 -17.05 14.46 24.01
CA ARG A 161 -17.52 15.59 23.20
C ARG A 161 -17.13 15.39 21.75
N ASP A 162 -18.11 15.29 20.87
CA ASP A 162 -17.86 15.11 19.45
C ASP A 162 -17.36 16.39 18.75
N GLY A 163 -16.99 16.28 17.48
CA GLY A 163 -16.50 17.42 16.69
C GLY A 163 -17.54 18.53 16.45
N GLY A 164 -18.82 18.28 16.71
CA GLY A 164 -19.89 19.28 16.71
C GLY A 164 -20.10 19.94 18.08
N GLY A 165 -19.28 19.59 19.08
CA GLY A 165 -19.41 20.07 20.46
C GLY A 165 -20.50 19.37 21.28
N ARG A 166 -21.09 18.29 20.77
CA ARG A 166 -22.23 17.59 21.39
C ARG A 166 -21.71 16.51 22.34
N LEU A 167 -22.41 16.32 23.46
CA LEU A 167 -21.99 15.39 24.51
C LEU A 167 -22.66 14.02 24.37
N TRP A 168 -21.88 12.97 24.63
CA TRP A 168 -22.35 11.59 24.69
C TRP A 168 -21.82 10.90 25.94
N THR A 169 -22.65 10.07 26.55
CA THR A 169 -22.22 9.18 27.64
C THR A 169 -22.12 7.76 27.15
N PHE A 170 -21.24 6.98 27.76
CA PHE A 170 -21.10 5.57 27.42
C PHE A 170 -20.70 4.73 28.62
N THR A 171 -20.95 3.43 28.55
CA THR A 171 -20.50 2.46 29.56
C THR A 171 -20.11 1.13 28.91
N TRP A 172 -19.09 0.48 29.43
CA TRP A 172 -18.71 -0.88 29.03
C TRP A 172 -18.27 -1.71 30.23
N ALA A 173 -18.48 -3.03 30.14
CA ALA A 173 -17.97 -3.99 31.10
C ALA A 173 -16.48 -4.23 30.88
N VAL A 174 -15.70 -4.23 31.97
CA VAL A 174 -14.26 -4.44 31.93
C VAL A 174 -13.96 -5.91 32.22
N GLY A 175 -13.44 -6.63 31.22
CA GLY A 175 -13.06 -8.04 31.37
C GLY A 175 -11.86 -8.26 32.29
N ASN A 176 -10.97 -7.27 32.42
CA ASN A 176 -9.81 -7.30 33.30
C ASN A 176 -9.58 -5.92 33.94
N PRO A 177 -9.66 -5.77 35.28
CA PRO A 177 -9.44 -4.48 35.96
C PRO A 177 -8.07 -3.83 35.68
N LEU A 178 -7.06 -4.62 35.31
CA LEU A 178 -5.73 -4.14 34.92
C LEU A 178 -5.67 -3.62 33.48
N GLU A 179 -6.77 -3.68 32.73
CA GLU A 179 -6.81 -3.17 31.37
C GLU A 179 -6.52 -1.66 31.34
N PRO A 180 -5.54 -1.19 30.53
CA PRO A 180 -5.21 0.22 30.46
C PRO A 180 -6.39 1.03 29.89
N ASP A 181 -6.52 2.28 30.33
CA ASP A 181 -7.44 3.23 29.72
C ASP A 181 -6.97 3.55 28.29
N PRO A 182 -7.90 3.78 27.33
CA PRO A 182 -7.54 4.00 25.92
C PRO A 182 -6.74 5.29 25.71
N VAL A 183 -7.13 6.35 26.45
CA VAL A 183 -6.45 7.63 26.63
C VAL A 183 -6.85 8.16 28.01
N ALA A 184 -6.04 9.02 28.63
CA ALA A 184 -6.48 9.69 29.85
C ALA A 184 -7.54 10.76 29.51
N PRO A 185 -8.48 11.07 30.43
CA PRO A 185 -9.44 12.14 30.24
C PRO A 185 -8.75 13.48 29.95
N GLY A 186 -9.20 14.19 28.91
CA GLY A 186 -8.63 15.45 28.44
C GLY A 186 -7.36 15.33 27.60
N GLU A 187 -6.80 14.12 27.43
CA GLU A 187 -5.56 13.91 26.69
C GLU A 187 -5.77 13.42 25.25
N GLY A 188 -6.99 13.07 24.85
CA GLY A 188 -7.19 12.56 23.50
C GLY A 188 -8.63 12.28 23.10
N TRP A 189 -8.76 11.89 21.84
CA TRP A 189 -10.02 11.47 21.23
C TRP A 189 -10.17 9.96 21.33
N VAL A 190 -11.43 9.53 21.41
CA VAL A 190 -11.82 8.13 21.39
C VAL A 190 -12.95 7.92 20.40
N ARG A 191 -12.99 6.71 19.85
CA ARG A 191 -14.09 6.14 19.09
C ARG A 191 -14.78 5.11 19.94
N VAL A 192 -16.11 5.17 19.99
CA VAL A 192 -16.94 4.20 20.69
C VAL A 192 -17.98 3.62 19.75
N GLN A 193 -18.15 2.31 19.84
CA GLN A 193 -19.13 1.51 19.12
C GLN A 193 -20.07 0.93 20.18
N GLY A 194 -21.35 1.30 20.13
CA GLY A 194 -22.28 0.87 21.15
C GLY A 194 -23.73 0.89 20.73
N ILE A 195 -24.56 0.35 21.61
CA ILE A 195 -26.00 0.28 21.49
C ILE A 195 -26.60 1.46 22.26
N PHE A 196 -27.46 2.24 21.61
CA PHE A 196 -28.19 3.30 22.30
C PHE A 196 -29.19 2.72 23.31
N TYR A 197 -29.05 3.13 24.57
CA TYR A 197 -29.84 2.64 25.69
C TYR A 197 -30.93 3.64 26.10
N LYS A 198 -30.52 4.85 26.51
CA LYS A 198 -31.44 5.90 26.98
C LYS A 198 -30.84 7.30 26.91
N SER A 199 -31.67 8.31 27.13
CA SER A 199 -31.22 9.66 27.44
C SER A 199 -30.71 9.72 28.88
N TRP A 200 -29.48 10.18 29.06
CA TRP A 200 -28.78 10.23 30.33
C TRP A 200 -28.29 11.63 30.63
N PRO A 201 -28.65 12.21 31.78
CA PRO A 201 -28.21 13.56 32.11
C PRO A 201 -26.74 13.52 32.52
N ALA A 202 -25.93 14.40 31.92
CA ALA A 202 -24.52 14.53 32.21
C ALA A 202 -24.17 15.98 32.49
N LYS A 203 -23.25 16.21 33.42
CA LYS A 203 -22.73 17.54 33.70
C LYS A 203 -21.68 17.90 32.64
N ASP A 204 -21.95 18.93 31.84
CA ASP A 204 -20.97 19.45 30.88
C ASP A 204 -19.81 20.11 31.64
N PRO A 205 -18.56 19.65 31.47
CA PRO A 205 -17.42 20.24 32.16
C PRO A 205 -17.16 21.71 31.78
N ALA A 206 -17.58 22.15 30.59
CA ALA A 206 -17.34 23.51 30.13
C ALA A 206 -18.32 24.52 30.74
N SER A 207 -19.62 24.20 30.76
CA SER A 207 -20.65 25.10 31.30
C SER A 207 -21.02 24.80 32.76
N GLY A 208 -20.71 23.60 33.25
CA GLY A 208 -21.17 23.10 34.55
C GLY A 208 -22.67 22.73 34.58
N ALA A 209 -23.40 22.92 33.48
CA ALA A 209 -24.82 22.63 33.38
C ALA A 209 -25.06 21.13 33.17
N GLU A 210 -26.18 20.64 33.69
CA GLU A 210 -26.66 19.28 33.42
C GLU A 210 -27.44 19.28 32.10
N VAL A 211 -26.99 18.47 31.14
CA VAL A 211 -27.58 18.37 29.81
C VAL A 211 -27.91 16.91 29.48
N PRO A 212 -29.01 16.65 28.75
CA PRO A 212 -29.33 15.31 28.29
C PRO A 212 -28.30 14.86 27.24
N THR A 213 -27.78 13.65 27.40
CA THR A 213 -26.83 13.02 26.47
C THR A 213 -27.34 11.65 26.04
N PRO A 214 -27.09 11.20 24.80
CA PRO A 214 -27.35 9.81 24.46
C PRO A 214 -26.38 8.90 25.22
N HIS A 215 -26.91 7.83 25.82
CA HIS A 215 -26.10 6.82 26.51
C HIS A 215 -25.90 5.59 25.65
N LEU A 216 -24.63 5.20 25.47
CA LEU A 216 -24.25 4.01 24.71
C LEU A 216 -23.72 2.90 25.63
N VAL A 217 -24.23 1.68 25.48
CA VAL A 217 -23.61 0.49 26.07
C VAL A 217 -22.70 -0.14 25.02
N LEU A 218 -21.39 -0.19 25.31
CA LEU A 218 -20.40 -0.54 24.30
C LEU A 218 -20.16 -2.05 24.22
N GLN A 219 -20.00 -2.55 23.00
CA GLN A 219 -19.55 -3.91 22.70
C GLN A 219 -18.06 -4.12 22.92
N ARG A 220 -17.28 -3.05 22.72
CA ARG A 220 -15.83 -3.06 22.83
C ARG A 220 -15.42 -1.85 23.63
N ARG A 221 -14.27 -1.95 24.27
CA ARG A 221 -13.60 -0.80 24.88
C ARG A 221 -13.49 0.35 23.86
N PRO A 222 -13.58 1.62 24.30
CA PRO A 222 -13.27 2.74 23.44
C PRO A 222 -11.88 2.57 22.83
N ARG A 223 -11.72 2.97 21.58
CA ARG A 223 -10.43 2.96 20.90
C ARG A 223 -9.92 4.38 20.80
N LYS A 224 -8.60 4.59 20.92
CA LYS A 224 -7.99 5.88 20.61
C LYS A 224 -8.40 6.28 19.19
N ASP A 225 -8.87 7.51 19.06
CA ASP A 225 -9.25 8.14 17.80
C ASP A 225 -8.68 9.55 17.76
N PHE A 226 -8.95 10.29 16.70
CA PHE A 226 -8.47 11.65 16.53
C PHE A 226 -9.57 12.54 15.96
N PRO A 227 -9.51 13.86 16.19
CA PRO A 227 -10.47 14.78 15.63
C PRO A 227 -10.67 14.55 14.13
N LYS A 228 -11.92 14.45 13.68
CA LYS A 228 -12.26 14.48 12.24
C LYS A 228 -11.93 15.84 11.60
N THR A 229 -11.36 16.80 12.34
CA THR A 229 -11.10 18.16 11.86
C THR A 229 -10.37 18.13 10.53
N SER A 230 -10.98 18.86 9.60
CA SER A 230 -10.38 19.44 8.42
C SER A 230 -8.96 19.90 8.71
N VAL A 231 -8.02 19.15 8.14
CA VAL A 231 -6.65 19.44 7.67
C VAL A 231 -6.33 20.91 7.35
N HIS A 232 -6.64 21.85 8.25
CA HIS A 232 -6.36 23.24 7.96
C HIS A 232 -4.89 23.55 8.19
N ASP A 233 -4.24 22.91 9.17
CA ASP A 233 -2.81 23.09 9.38
C ASP A 233 -2.20 21.80 9.94
N LEU A 234 -1.24 21.21 9.24
CA LEU A 234 -0.22 20.39 9.91
C LEU A 234 0.43 21.33 10.93
N ASP A 235 0.14 21.15 12.21
CA ASP A 235 0.64 22.05 13.26
C ASP A 235 2.17 22.12 13.19
N ALA A 236 2.71 23.34 13.11
CA ALA A 236 4.14 23.61 13.13
C ALA A 236 4.85 22.93 14.31
N ALA A 237 4.16 22.78 15.46
CA ALA A 237 4.68 22.10 16.65
C ALA A 237 4.96 20.61 16.41
N TRP A 238 4.22 19.94 15.53
CA TRP A 238 4.41 18.51 15.22
C TRP A 238 5.69 18.24 14.44
N PHE A 239 6.11 19.19 13.60
CA PHE A 239 7.39 19.08 12.87
C PHE A 239 8.60 18.95 13.81
N GLY A 240 8.49 19.48 15.04
CA GLY A 240 9.52 19.36 16.07
C GLY A 240 9.49 18.06 16.88
N GLN A 241 8.38 17.32 16.87
CA GLN A 241 8.21 16.06 17.60
C GLN A 241 8.83 14.88 16.84
N VAL A 242 8.70 14.87 15.52
CA VAL A 242 9.28 13.83 14.67
C VAL A 242 10.78 14.08 14.48
N ARG A 243 11.60 13.20 15.08
CA ARG A 243 13.06 13.29 15.00
C ARG A 243 13.63 12.12 14.20
N ASP A 244 14.56 12.46 13.32
CA ASP A 244 15.51 11.48 12.82
C ASP A 244 16.71 11.48 13.78
N GLY A 245 16.88 10.39 14.52
CA GLY A 245 17.99 10.23 15.47
C GLY A 245 19.12 9.34 14.94
N THR A 246 19.94 8.80 15.83
CA THR A 246 20.85 7.69 15.53
C THR A 246 20.04 6.43 15.13
N PRO A 247 20.64 5.42 14.48
CA PRO A 247 19.93 4.17 14.18
C PRO A 247 19.20 3.55 15.38
N ALA A 248 19.72 3.73 16.61
CA ALA A 248 19.09 3.28 17.85
C ALA A 248 17.85 4.13 18.26
N GLU A 249 17.83 5.41 17.91
CA GLU A 249 16.73 6.34 18.18
C GLU A 249 15.68 6.34 17.05
N MET A 250 16.07 5.96 15.83
CA MET A 250 15.20 5.89 14.64
C MET A 250 14.23 4.71 14.64
N THR A 251 14.36 3.77 15.57
CA THR A 251 13.47 2.60 15.72
C THR A 251 12.16 2.94 16.43
N VAL A 252 12.10 4.06 17.15
CA VAL A 252 10.86 4.55 17.76
C VAL A 252 9.99 5.16 16.68
N ARG A 253 8.80 4.59 16.46
CA ARG A 253 7.79 5.17 15.57
C ARG A 253 7.09 6.29 16.32
N ASP A 254 7.01 7.45 15.69
CA ASP A 254 6.23 8.58 16.19
C ASP A 254 4.74 8.29 15.95
N GLU A 255 4.14 7.49 16.83
CA GLU A 255 2.80 6.89 16.66
C GLU A 255 1.71 7.93 16.42
N ASP A 256 1.73 9.03 17.17
CA ASP A 256 0.74 10.11 17.04
C ASP A 256 0.81 10.80 15.66
N PRO A 257 1.97 11.30 15.20
CA PRO A 257 2.13 11.80 13.82
C PRO A 257 1.77 10.78 12.73
N LEU A 258 2.12 9.50 12.92
CA LEU A 258 1.79 8.44 11.96
C LEU A 258 0.28 8.22 11.86
N PHE A 259 -0.44 8.14 12.99
CA PHE A 259 -1.90 7.98 12.98
C PHE A 259 -2.58 9.16 12.31
N TRP A 260 -2.18 10.39 12.63
CA TRP A 260 -2.75 11.59 12.01
C TRP A 260 -2.61 11.58 10.49
N LEU A 261 -1.42 11.25 9.99
CA LEU A 261 -1.19 11.11 8.56
C LEU A 261 -2.04 9.98 7.94
N LEU A 262 -2.26 8.87 8.67
CA LEU A 262 -3.12 7.77 8.21
C LEU A 262 -4.58 8.22 8.09
N ASN A 263 -5.10 8.95 9.07
CA ASN A 263 -6.45 9.53 9.03
C ASN A 263 -6.59 10.56 7.89
N LEU A 264 -5.60 11.44 7.76
CA LEU A 264 -5.51 12.40 6.66
C LEU A 264 -5.53 11.71 5.29
N SER A 265 -4.71 10.68 5.12
CA SER A 265 -4.71 9.85 3.91
C SER A 265 -6.06 9.18 3.64
N GLY A 266 -6.74 8.71 4.69
CA GLY A 266 -8.09 8.18 4.62
C GLY A 266 -9.06 9.23 4.03
N ASN A 267 -9.04 10.44 4.58
CA ASN A 267 -9.90 11.56 4.18
C ASN A 267 -9.63 12.08 2.76
N ILE A 268 -8.38 12.04 2.29
CA ILE A 268 -8.03 12.42 0.91
C ILE A 268 -8.68 11.48 -0.12
N GLY A 269 -9.06 10.26 0.27
CA GLY A 269 -9.82 9.38 -0.61
C GLY A 269 -8.97 8.72 -1.71
N GLN A 270 -9.58 7.84 -2.52
CA GLN A 270 -8.95 7.31 -3.74
C GLN A 270 -8.86 8.36 -4.85
N GLN A 271 -9.72 9.37 -4.76
CA GLN A 271 -9.78 10.50 -5.66
C GLN A 271 -8.48 11.32 -5.67
N GLY A 272 -7.67 11.18 -4.62
CA GLY A 272 -6.29 11.64 -4.59
C GLY A 272 -6.16 13.11 -4.25
N TRP A 273 -4.90 13.52 -4.08
CA TRP A 273 -4.50 14.86 -3.64
C TRP A 273 -5.15 15.98 -4.45
N GLU A 274 -5.21 15.83 -5.77
CA GLU A 274 -5.66 16.88 -6.69
C GLU A 274 -7.14 17.23 -6.47
N LYS A 275 -8.01 16.21 -6.38
CA LYS A 275 -9.44 16.43 -6.14
C LYS A 275 -9.67 16.98 -4.73
N TRP A 276 -9.04 16.39 -3.72
CA TRP A 276 -9.14 16.89 -2.35
C TRP A 276 -8.66 18.35 -2.23
N ALA A 277 -7.52 18.69 -2.85
CA ALA A 277 -6.97 20.04 -2.85
C ALA A 277 -7.89 21.04 -3.54
N SER A 278 -8.42 20.70 -4.72
CA SER A 278 -9.35 21.57 -5.45
C SER A 278 -10.66 21.82 -4.68
N GLU A 279 -11.22 20.80 -4.03
CA GLU A 279 -12.40 20.95 -3.18
C GLU A 279 -12.12 21.85 -1.96
N LYS A 280 -10.94 21.72 -1.36
CA LYS A 280 -10.51 22.56 -0.25
C LYS A 280 -10.29 24.00 -0.66
N GLN A 281 -9.59 24.22 -1.78
CA GLN A 281 -9.33 25.55 -2.31
C GLN A 281 -10.61 26.25 -2.81
N ALA A 282 -11.62 25.49 -3.26
CA ALA A 282 -12.94 26.03 -3.57
C ALA A 282 -13.69 26.51 -2.32
N ARG A 283 -13.49 25.85 -1.17
CA ARG A 283 -14.09 26.26 0.12
C ARG A 283 -13.32 27.40 0.79
N ASP A 284 -12.00 27.44 0.60
CA ASP A 284 -11.11 28.48 1.12
C ASP A 284 -10.11 28.91 0.04
N PRO A 285 -10.44 29.94 -0.76
CA PRO A 285 -9.60 30.40 -1.86
C PRO A 285 -8.23 30.96 -1.44
N GLY A 286 -8.08 31.34 -0.15
CA GLY A 286 -6.81 31.81 0.40
C GLY A 286 -5.84 30.69 0.77
N LEU A 287 -6.33 29.45 0.86
CA LEU A 287 -5.54 28.30 1.27
C LEU A 287 -4.60 27.86 0.14
N ARG A 288 -3.29 27.93 0.40
CA ARG A 288 -2.25 27.48 -0.53
C ARG A 288 -1.93 26.00 -0.29
N ILE A 289 -2.44 25.14 -1.17
CA ILE A 289 -2.15 23.69 -1.14
C ILE A 289 -1.06 23.37 -2.17
N TRP A 290 0.02 22.74 -1.72
CA TRP A 290 1.16 22.40 -2.59
C TRP A 290 0.93 21.06 -3.30
N PRO A 291 1.25 20.91 -4.59
CA PRO A 291 1.18 19.61 -5.25
C PRO A 291 2.24 18.65 -4.68
N PRO A 292 2.05 17.33 -4.84
CA PRO A 292 3.05 16.36 -4.41
C PRO A 292 4.35 16.55 -5.18
N GLU A 293 5.46 16.72 -4.47
CA GLU A 293 6.78 16.84 -5.10
C GLU A 293 7.26 15.47 -5.57
N ASN A 294 7.63 15.35 -6.85
CA ASN A 294 8.17 14.10 -7.39
C ASN A 294 9.63 13.93 -6.95
N LEU A 295 9.88 12.90 -6.13
CA LEU A 295 11.21 12.58 -5.59
C LEU A 295 11.85 11.35 -6.25
N THR A 296 11.29 10.88 -7.38
CA THR A 296 11.89 9.78 -8.17
C THR A 296 13.27 10.19 -8.69
N GLY A 297 14.28 9.35 -8.47
CA GLY A 297 15.69 9.69 -8.75
C GLY A 297 16.33 10.71 -7.80
N ARG A 298 15.55 11.28 -6.87
CA ARG A 298 16.02 12.18 -5.79
C ARG A 298 15.84 11.55 -4.41
N TYR A 299 15.70 10.22 -4.35
CA TYR A 299 15.53 9.47 -3.11
C TYR A 299 16.67 9.72 -2.10
N LYS A 300 17.91 9.80 -2.60
CA LYS A 300 19.07 10.12 -1.77
C LYS A 300 18.95 11.50 -1.11
N GLU A 301 18.35 12.48 -1.77
CA GLU A 301 18.13 13.81 -1.21
C GLU A 301 17.14 13.76 -0.04
N LEU A 302 16.06 12.97 -0.18
CA LEU A 302 15.10 12.72 0.90
C LEU A 302 15.78 12.09 2.12
N LEU A 303 16.75 11.19 1.88
CA LEU A 303 17.52 10.56 2.94
C LEU A 303 18.58 11.47 3.55
N ASP A 304 19.27 12.29 2.77
CA ASP A 304 20.38 13.11 3.26
C ASP A 304 19.88 14.39 3.94
N ASN A 305 18.80 14.99 3.41
CA ASN A 305 18.18 16.21 3.93
C ASN A 305 16.66 16.06 4.06
N PRO A 306 16.17 15.31 5.06
CA PRO A 306 14.75 14.96 5.23
C PRO A 306 13.89 16.11 5.75
N ALA A 307 14.46 17.06 6.50
CA ALA A 307 13.70 18.05 7.26
C ALA A 307 12.76 18.93 6.40
N PRO A 308 13.16 19.39 5.20
CA PRO A 308 12.27 20.16 4.32
C PRO A 308 11.08 19.37 3.79
N TYR A 309 11.18 18.03 3.75
CA TYR A 309 10.19 17.15 3.15
C TYR A 309 9.19 16.59 4.18
N ARG A 310 9.47 16.68 5.48
CA ARG A 310 8.58 16.12 6.52
C ARG A 310 7.20 16.71 6.41
N PHE A 311 6.19 15.85 6.49
CA PHE A 311 4.78 16.12 6.33
C PHE A 311 4.38 16.83 5.02
N ARG A 312 5.30 16.92 4.04
CA ARG A 312 4.96 17.44 2.71
C ARG A 312 4.40 16.33 1.83
N PRO A 313 3.46 16.66 0.94
CA PRO A 313 3.04 15.72 -0.07
C PRO A 313 4.22 15.43 -1.01
N ILE A 314 4.53 14.15 -1.17
CA ILE A 314 5.57 13.65 -2.07
C ILE A 314 4.98 12.56 -2.96
N ARG A 315 5.58 12.42 -4.14
CA ARG A 315 5.30 11.37 -5.12
C ARG A 315 6.56 10.56 -5.35
N TYR A 316 6.42 9.24 -5.31
CA TYR A 316 7.52 8.31 -5.54
C TYR A 316 7.10 7.16 -6.45
N PHE A 317 8.02 6.69 -7.29
CA PHE A 317 7.82 5.54 -8.17
C PHE A 317 8.78 4.43 -7.76
N GLY A 318 8.29 3.19 -7.68
CA GLY A 318 9.11 2.03 -7.34
C GLY A 318 8.35 0.72 -7.46
N TYR A 319 9.03 -0.39 -7.19
CA TYR A 319 8.44 -1.73 -7.22
C TYR A 319 7.95 -2.15 -5.84
N LEU A 320 6.74 -2.72 -5.78
CA LEU A 320 6.18 -3.24 -4.53
C LEU A 320 6.90 -4.52 -4.09
N ALA A 321 7.53 -4.48 -2.92
CA ALA A 321 8.10 -5.65 -2.26
C ALA A 321 7.34 -6.01 -0.98
N LEU A 322 7.28 -7.32 -0.70
CA LEU A 322 6.69 -7.82 0.54
C LEU A 322 7.60 -7.56 1.75
N PRO A 323 7.03 -7.44 2.96
CA PRO A 323 7.79 -7.23 4.19
C PRO A 323 8.78 -8.34 4.57
N SER A 324 8.78 -9.49 3.88
CA SER A 324 9.69 -10.63 4.15
C SER A 324 11.19 -10.28 4.06
N VAL A 325 11.53 -9.10 3.54
CA VAL A 325 12.90 -8.58 3.47
C VAL A 325 13.37 -7.97 4.81
N ILE A 326 12.49 -7.79 5.81
CA ILE A 326 12.79 -7.10 7.08
C ILE A 326 12.27 -7.90 8.28
N ARG A 327 13.12 -8.07 9.31
CA ARG A 327 12.80 -8.86 10.52
C ARG A 327 11.76 -8.22 11.44
N GLU A 328 11.55 -6.90 11.38
CA GLU A 328 10.66 -6.16 12.29
C GLU A 328 9.52 -5.45 11.55
N VAL A 329 8.37 -6.12 11.42
CA VAL A 329 7.09 -5.44 11.21
C VAL A 329 6.33 -5.50 12.52
N ARG A 330 6.37 -4.43 13.32
CA ARG A 330 5.49 -4.33 14.50
C ARG A 330 4.03 -4.32 14.04
N PRO A 331 3.13 -5.05 14.72
CA PRO A 331 1.71 -5.07 14.38
C PRO A 331 1.12 -3.67 14.62
N ASN A 332 0.59 -3.08 13.55
CA ASN A 332 -0.37 -1.98 13.56
C ASN A 332 -0.17 -0.90 14.66
N PRO A 333 0.82 0.00 14.52
CA PRO A 333 1.16 1.01 15.53
C PRO A 333 0.04 2.02 15.83
N ALA A 334 -1.09 1.92 15.12
CA ALA A 334 -2.19 2.87 15.15
C ALA A 334 -3.55 2.18 15.36
N ASN A 335 -3.62 0.86 15.58
CA ASN A 335 -4.89 0.11 15.61
C ASN A 335 -5.82 0.41 14.40
N VAL A 336 -5.26 0.77 13.25
CA VAL A 336 -6.01 1.04 12.02
C VAL A 336 -6.45 -0.29 11.42
N GLU A 337 -7.76 -0.53 11.34
CA GLU A 337 -8.34 -1.84 11.00
C GLU A 337 -7.83 -2.40 9.67
N GLN A 338 -7.61 -1.53 8.68
CA GLN A 338 -7.11 -1.89 7.36
C GLN A 338 -5.76 -1.21 7.07
N LEU A 339 -4.77 -1.42 7.93
CA LEU A 339 -3.42 -0.93 7.70
C LEU A 339 -2.65 -1.87 6.77
N TRP A 340 -2.41 -1.43 5.53
CA TRP A 340 -1.42 -2.05 4.68
C TRP A 340 -0.04 -1.45 4.95
N ILE A 341 0.95 -2.33 5.14
CA ILE A 341 2.35 -1.97 5.30
C ILE A 341 3.14 -2.72 4.24
N GLY A 342 3.90 -1.99 3.43
CA GLY A 342 4.83 -2.61 2.50
C GLY A 342 5.97 -1.69 2.13
N PHE A 343 6.72 -2.11 1.12
CA PHE A 343 7.99 -1.51 0.77
C PHE A 343 8.04 -1.20 -0.72
N LEU A 344 8.60 -0.05 -1.06
CA LEU A 344 9.00 0.26 -2.41
C LEU A 344 10.49 0.04 -2.54
N VAL A 345 10.85 -0.70 -3.57
CA VAL A 345 12.23 -0.92 -4.00
C VAL A 345 12.47 0.00 -5.19
N ASP A 346 13.61 0.69 -5.20
CA ASP A 346 14.01 1.53 -6.32
C ASP A 346 14.35 0.67 -7.56
N ASP A 347 14.51 1.30 -8.72
CA ASP A 347 14.85 0.60 -9.97
C ASP A 347 16.19 -0.19 -9.86
N ASP A 348 17.08 0.20 -8.92
CA ASP A 348 18.35 -0.48 -8.60
C ASP A 348 18.21 -1.66 -7.60
N GLY A 349 17.00 -2.03 -7.18
CA GLY A 349 16.77 -3.17 -6.26
C GLY A 349 17.03 -2.87 -4.78
N ALA A 350 17.34 -1.62 -4.41
CA ALA A 350 17.52 -1.20 -3.03
C ALA A 350 16.17 -0.84 -2.38
N PRO A 351 15.82 -1.36 -1.18
CA PRO A 351 14.61 -0.94 -0.49
C PRO A 351 14.72 0.55 -0.15
N ALA A 352 13.78 1.33 -0.66
CA ALA A 352 13.80 2.78 -0.60
C ALA A 352 12.74 3.31 0.36
N ILE A 353 11.49 2.86 0.28
CA ILE A 353 10.41 3.51 1.04
C ILE A 353 9.55 2.49 1.78
N TRP A 354 9.40 2.67 3.09
CA TRP A 354 8.35 2.04 3.89
C TRP A 354 7.06 2.81 3.64
N VAL A 355 6.02 2.11 3.23
CA VAL A 355 4.73 2.71 2.92
C VAL A 355 3.68 2.19 3.88
N TYR A 356 3.03 3.12 4.57
CA TYR A 356 1.83 2.86 5.36
C TYR A 356 0.62 3.36 4.58
N SER A 357 -0.37 2.51 4.39
CA SER A 357 -1.62 2.87 3.71
C SER A 357 -2.80 2.47 4.61
N PRO A 358 -3.77 3.36 4.86
CA PRO A 358 -4.99 3.01 5.59
C PRO A 358 -5.97 2.17 4.76
N ARG A 359 -5.52 1.60 3.63
CA ARG A 359 -6.32 0.79 2.70
C ARG A 359 -5.53 -0.42 2.24
N SER A 360 -6.24 -1.52 1.96
CA SER A 360 -5.67 -2.71 1.33
C SER A 360 -5.30 -2.45 -0.13
N LEU A 361 -4.08 -2.82 -0.53
CA LEU A 361 -3.64 -2.75 -1.93
C LEU A 361 -4.33 -3.78 -2.84
N LEU A 362 -4.83 -4.87 -2.26
CA LEU A 362 -5.46 -5.97 -2.99
C LEU A 362 -6.77 -5.51 -3.66
N GLU A 363 -7.43 -4.50 -3.11
CA GLU A 363 -8.68 -3.95 -3.64
C GLU A 363 -8.49 -3.24 -4.99
N ASN A 364 -7.28 -2.77 -5.30
CA ASN A 364 -6.98 -2.07 -6.56
C ASN A 364 -6.35 -2.99 -7.63
N GLY A 365 -6.31 -4.31 -7.40
CA GLY A 365 -5.71 -5.26 -8.33
C GLY A 365 -4.18 -5.14 -8.47
N ILE A 366 -3.52 -4.41 -7.57
CA ILE A 366 -2.08 -4.22 -7.55
C ILE A 366 -1.42 -5.45 -6.93
N ARG A 367 -0.47 -6.05 -7.66
CA ARG A 367 0.23 -7.27 -7.27
C ARG A 367 1.61 -6.95 -6.69
N LYS A 368 2.17 -7.96 -6.03
CA LYS A 368 3.59 -7.95 -5.65
C LYS A 368 4.44 -7.78 -6.92
N ASP A 369 5.55 -7.04 -6.80
CA ASP A 369 6.52 -6.77 -7.86
C ASP A 369 5.99 -5.87 -8.98
N ASP A 370 4.74 -5.38 -8.88
CA ASP A 370 4.24 -4.33 -9.76
C ASP A 370 4.97 -3.01 -9.51
N ARG A 371 5.26 -2.29 -10.59
CA ARG A 371 5.70 -0.91 -10.48
C ARG A 371 4.51 -0.04 -10.15
N VAL A 372 4.67 0.78 -9.12
CA VAL A 372 3.63 1.67 -8.65
C VAL A 372 4.13 3.09 -8.47
N MET A 373 3.20 4.01 -8.57
CA MET A 373 3.33 5.38 -8.14
C MET A 373 2.60 5.52 -6.80
N VAL A 374 3.30 6.06 -5.80
CA VAL A 374 2.75 6.31 -4.47
C VAL A 374 2.74 7.82 -4.23
N ASP A 375 1.54 8.35 -3.99
CA ASP A 375 1.31 9.72 -3.55
C ASP A 375 1.03 9.71 -2.05
N GLY A 376 1.65 10.58 -1.28
CA GLY A 376 1.51 10.54 0.19
C GLY A 376 2.41 11.51 0.90
N PHE A 377 2.56 11.35 2.20
CA PHE A 377 3.35 12.24 3.04
C PHE A 377 4.61 11.57 3.53
N PHE A 378 5.74 12.25 3.41
CA PHE A 378 6.95 11.80 4.06
C PHE A 378 6.86 12.07 5.57
N LEU A 379 7.05 11.05 6.40
CA LEU A 379 7.01 11.17 7.85
C LEU A 379 8.42 11.38 8.41
N LYS A 380 9.27 10.36 8.26
CA LYS A 380 10.62 10.32 8.85
C LYS A 380 11.53 9.35 8.12
N ARG A 381 12.80 9.30 8.50
CA ARG A 381 13.69 8.19 8.14
C ARG A 381 13.66 7.13 9.23
N VAL A 382 13.79 5.87 8.84
CA VAL A 382 13.97 4.74 9.75
C VAL A 382 15.22 3.97 9.38
N ALA A 383 15.87 3.40 10.39
CA ALA A 383 16.96 2.46 10.20
C ALA A 383 16.40 1.02 10.29
N TYR A 384 16.91 0.11 9.48
CA TYR A 384 16.44 -1.28 9.47
C TYR A 384 17.56 -2.27 9.16
N GLU A 385 17.43 -3.47 9.71
CA GLU A 385 18.30 -4.59 9.40
C GLU A 385 17.71 -5.41 8.24
N PRO A 386 18.47 -5.65 7.15
CA PRO A 386 18.02 -6.50 6.05
C PRO A 386 17.94 -7.98 6.48
N ALA A 387 16.97 -8.73 5.96
CA ALA A 387 16.72 -10.13 6.34
C ALA A 387 17.90 -11.09 6.14
N GLY A 388 18.83 -10.78 5.23
CA GLY A 388 20.06 -11.54 5.00
C GLY A 388 21.20 -11.25 5.99
N GLY A 389 20.96 -10.39 6.99
CA GLY A 389 22.01 -9.82 7.84
C GLY A 389 22.85 -8.77 7.10
N GLY A 390 23.59 -7.96 7.84
CA GLY A 390 24.51 -6.96 7.29
C GLY A 390 24.44 -5.61 7.97
N ALA A 391 25.03 -4.59 7.34
CA ALA A 391 25.01 -3.23 7.86
C ALA A 391 23.58 -2.66 7.87
N MET A 392 23.23 -1.96 8.95
CA MET A 392 21.96 -1.22 9.06
C MET A 392 21.78 -0.28 7.87
N LYS A 393 20.64 -0.40 7.20
CA LYS A 393 20.25 0.45 6.08
C LYS A 393 19.27 1.52 6.56
N ARG A 394 19.07 2.54 5.72
CA ARG A 394 18.12 3.63 5.97
C ARG A 394 17.02 3.60 4.91
N ALA A 395 15.80 3.84 5.34
CA ALA A 395 14.66 3.99 4.46
C ALA A 395 13.82 5.21 4.84
N ALA A 396 13.13 5.79 3.86
CA ALA A 396 12.11 6.78 4.13
C ALA A 396 10.83 6.09 4.61
N VAL A 397 10.09 6.72 5.52
CA VAL A 397 8.72 6.33 5.88
C VAL A 397 7.76 7.30 5.21
N MET A 398 6.81 6.74 4.49
CA MET A 398 5.78 7.45 3.78
C MET A 398 4.40 6.92 4.19
N VAL A 399 3.45 7.84 4.34
CA VAL A 399 2.04 7.50 4.54
C VAL A 399 1.30 7.78 3.23
N ALA A 400 0.90 6.72 2.54
CA ALA A 400 0.27 6.79 1.24
C ALA A 400 -1.16 7.32 1.35
N THR A 401 -1.49 8.28 0.49
CA THR A 401 -2.86 8.74 0.21
C THR A 401 -3.46 7.92 -0.93
N ARG A 402 -2.61 7.55 -1.90
CA ARG A 402 -2.97 6.78 -3.08
C ARG A 402 -1.77 5.97 -3.58
N ILE A 403 -2.04 4.75 -4.05
CA ILE A 403 -1.07 3.88 -4.71
C ILE A 403 -1.71 3.45 -6.02
N LEU A 404 -1.04 3.73 -7.14
CA LEU A 404 -1.51 3.43 -8.50
C LEU A 404 -0.49 2.59 -9.26
N PRO A 405 -0.93 1.73 -10.19
CA PRO A 405 -0.04 1.15 -11.19
C PRO A 405 0.72 2.25 -11.93
N ALA A 406 2.03 2.08 -12.09
CA ALA A 406 2.86 2.96 -12.89
C ALA A 406 3.33 2.22 -14.16
N PRO A 407 3.44 2.92 -15.30
CA PRO A 407 4.10 2.34 -16.45
C PRO A 407 5.54 1.97 -16.07
N LEU A 408 6.00 0.81 -16.53
CA LEU A 408 7.41 0.43 -16.43
C LEU A 408 8.27 1.55 -17.03
N PRO A 409 9.45 1.83 -16.45
CA PRO A 409 10.30 2.86 -16.99
C PRO A 409 10.64 2.42 -18.40
N THR A 410 10.28 3.24 -19.38
CA THR A 410 10.76 3.08 -20.75
C THR A 410 12.22 3.50 -20.82
N ASP A 411 13.07 2.98 -19.92
CA ASP A 411 14.46 3.39 -19.85
C ASP A 411 15.31 2.47 -20.70
N ASN A 412 15.91 3.10 -21.72
CA ASN A 412 17.20 2.88 -22.37
C ASN A 412 17.67 1.47 -22.76
N VAL A 413 17.16 0.37 -22.21
CA VAL A 413 17.46 -0.99 -22.69
C VAL A 413 17.05 -1.11 -24.15
N GLY A 414 15.87 -0.62 -24.52
CA GLY A 414 15.46 -0.58 -25.94
C GLY A 414 16.41 0.24 -26.82
N ARG A 415 16.95 1.36 -26.31
CA ARG A 415 17.85 2.25 -27.07
C ARG A 415 19.28 1.71 -27.13
N SER A 416 19.81 1.18 -26.02
CA SER A 416 21.13 0.54 -25.90
C SER A 416 21.19 -0.78 -26.65
N VAL A 417 20.12 -1.58 -26.61
CA VAL A 417 19.97 -2.79 -27.43
C VAL A 417 19.86 -2.43 -28.91
N MET A 418 19.08 -1.41 -29.27
CA MET A 418 19.04 -0.92 -30.66
C MET A 418 20.39 -0.36 -31.14
N VAL A 419 21.14 0.33 -30.28
CA VAL A 419 22.50 0.81 -30.59
C VAL A 419 23.48 -0.36 -30.71
N ALA A 420 23.38 -1.39 -29.86
CA ALA A 420 24.18 -2.60 -29.96
C ALA A 420 23.88 -3.39 -31.25
N ILE A 421 22.59 -3.52 -31.60
CA ILE A 421 22.15 -4.12 -32.87
C ILE A 421 22.65 -3.30 -34.05
N ALA A 422 22.56 -1.98 -34.02
CA ALA A 422 23.04 -1.10 -35.08
C ALA A 422 24.57 -1.20 -35.24
N ALA A 423 25.33 -1.23 -34.14
CA ALA A 423 26.77 -1.42 -34.15
C ALA A 423 27.17 -2.79 -34.70
N PHE A 424 26.44 -3.84 -34.32
CA PHE A 424 26.64 -5.20 -34.82
C PHE A 424 26.34 -5.30 -36.32
N MET A 425 25.23 -4.70 -36.77
CA MET A 425 24.89 -4.63 -38.19
C MET A 425 25.94 -3.86 -38.99
N GLY A 426 26.45 -2.75 -38.46
CA GLY A 426 27.55 -1.99 -39.06
C GLY A 426 28.83 -2.82 -39.20
N LEU A 427 29.20 -3.59 -38.17
CA LEU A 427 30.35 -4.50 -38.22
C LEU A 427 30.15 -5.63 -39.23
N LEU A 428 28.95 -6.19 -39.32
CA LEU A 428 28.62 -7.20 -40.34
C LEU A 428 28.71 -6.64 -41.76
N THR A 429 28.21 -5.43 -41.98
CA THR A 429 28.30 -4.78 -43.30
C THR A 429 29.74 -4.50 -43.70
N LEU A 430 30.56 -4.00 -42.76
CA LEU A 430 32.00 -3.81 -42.95
C LEU A 430 32.73 -5.13 -43.22
N GLY A 431 32.37 -6.20 -42.50
CA GLY A 431 32.93 -7.54 -42.70
C GLY A 431 32.60 -8.10 -44.08
N LEU A 432 31.35 -7.94 -44.55
CA LEU A 432 30.91 -8.32 -45.90
C LEU A 432 31.60 -7.48 -46.98
N LEU A 433 31.75 -6.17 -46.77
CA LEU A 433 32.46 -5.32 -47.71
C LEU A 433 33.94 -5.74 -47.82
N PHE A 434 34.56 -6.08 -46.69
CA PHE A 434 35.94 -6.56 -46.65
C PHE A 434 36.10 -7.91 -47.36
N THR A 435 35.18 -8.86 -47.19
CA THR A 435 35.24 -10.15 -47.91
C THR A 435 35.01 -9.99 -49.40
N VAL A 436 34.11 -9.09 -49.83
CA VAL A 436 33.90 -8.78 -51.26
C VAL A 436 35.13 -8.11 -51.87
N LEU A 437 35.73 -7.13 -51.19
CA LEU A 437 36.95 -6.46 -51.67
C LEU A 437 38.14 -7.42 -51.72
N ARG A 438 38.27 -8.31 -50.74
CA ARG A 438 39.29 -9.36 -50.75
C ARG A 438 39.07 -10.37 -51.88
N GLY A 439 37.82 -10.79 -52.09
CA GLY A 439 37.46 -11.69 -53.20
C GLY A 439 37.73 -11.07 -54.56
N ARG A 440 37.52 -9.75 -54.72
CA ARG A 440 37.92 -9.02 -55.94
C ARG A 440 39.42 -9.02 -56.16
N ARG A 441 40.22 -8.74 -55.12
CA ARG A 441 41.70 -8.80 -55.23
C ARG A 441 42.19 -10.20 -55.56
N GLU A 442 41.64 -11.23 -54.93
CA GLU A 442 42.00 -12.62 -55.21
C GLU A 442 41.57 -13.04 -56.64
N ALA A 443 40.45 -12.53 -57.14
CA ALA A 443 40.01 -12.75 -58.52
C ALA A 443 40.90 -12.03 -59.55
N GLU A 444 41.27 -10.76 -59.29
CA GLU A 444 42.21 -10.00 -60.13
C GLU A 444 43.60 -10.66 -60.17
N GLU A 445 44.10 -11.14 -59.03
CA GLU A 445 45.36 -11.89 -58.97
C GLU A 445 45.27 -13.25 -59.69
N ALA A 446 44.13 -13.94 -59.60
CA ALA A 446 43.93 -15.20 -60.32
C ALA A 446 43.84 -14.99 -61.84
N GLU A 447 43.24 -13.89 -62.27
CA GLU A 447 43.15 -13.49 -63.67
C GLU A 447 44.52 -13.10 -64.23
N GLN A 448 45.30 -12.30 -63.50
CA GLN A 448 46.69 -11.99 -63.84
C GLN A 448 47.56 -13.25 -63.94
N ARG A 449 47.46 -14.18 -62.97
CA ARG A 449 48.18 -15.46 -63.03
C ARG A 449 47.73 -16.34 -64.21
N ARG A 450 46.49 -16.23 -64.66
CA ARG A 450 46.00 -16.90 -65.88
C ARG A 450 46.59 -16.27 -67.13
N LEU A 451 46.59 -14.94 -67.22
CA LEU A 451 47.18 -14.20 -68.34
C LEU A 451 48.69 -14.44 -68.45
N ASP A 452 49.40 -14.49 -67.33
CA ASP A 452 50.84 -14.81 -67.28
C ASP A 452 51.13 -16.25 -67.71
N ARG A 453 50.26 -17.23 -67.42
CA ARG A 453 50.39 -18.59 -67.95
C ARG A 453 50.14 -18.64 -69.46
N ILE A 454 49.23 -17.82 -69.97
CA ILE A 454 48.93 -17.76 -71.42
C ILE A 454 50.08 -17.09 -72.17
N SER A 455 50.65 -16.00 -71.65
CA SER A 455 51.81 -15.32 -72.24
C SER A 455 53.05 -16.23 -72.20
N LYS A 456 53.30 -16.92 -71.09
CA LYS A 456 54.42 -17.86 -70.95
C LYS A 456 54.29 -19.07 -71.89
N ARG A 457 53.08 -19.62 -72.07
CA ARG A 457 52.82 -20.67 -73.08
C ARG A 457 52.99 -20.18 -74.53
N ARG A 458 52.68 -18.92 -74.82
CA ARG A 458 52.95 -18.30 -76.13
C ARG A 458 54.44 -18.05 -76.36
N GLN A 459 55.22 -17.86 -75.30
CA GLN A 459 56.67 -17.67 -75.38
C GLN A 459 57.42 -19.01 -75.52
N GLU A 460 56.93 -20.07 -74.88
CA GLU A 460 57.51 -21.43 -74.96
C GLU A 460 57.12 -22.18 -76.25
N ARG A 461 55.94 -21.91 -76.82
CA ARG A 461 55.59 -22.36 -78.17
C ARG A 461 55.92 -21.27 -79.18
N GLY A 462 57.18 -21.20 -79.58
CA GLY A 462 57.61 -20.39 -80.72
C GLY A 462 56.73 -20.67 -81.94
N THR A 463 55.73 -19.80 -82.15
CA THR A 463 54.83 -19.85 -83.30
C THR A 463 54.79 -18.43 -83.85
N PRO A 464 55.26 -18.20 -85.08
CA PRO A 464 55.37 -16.86 -85.64
C PRO A 464 54.00 -16.20 -85.80
N VAL A 465 53.98 -14.89 -85.55
CA VAL A 465 52.86 -14.00 -85.82
C VAL A 465 52.55 -14.05 -87.32
N ILE A 466 51.43 -14.67 -87.69
CA ILE A 466 50.84 -14.46 -89.01
C ILE A 466 49.98 -13.20 -88.91
N VAL A 467 50.52 -12.12 -89.46
CA VAL A 467 49.79 -10.90 -89.77
C VAL A 467 48.84 -11.22 -90.93
N VAL A 468 47.52 -11.13 -90.69
CA VAL A 468 46.53 -11.13 -91.77
C VAL A 468 46.12 -9.68 -92.04
N PRO A 469 46.35 -9.15 -93.25
CA PRO A 469 45.93 -7.81 -93.64
C PRO A 469 44.55 -7.81 -94.33
N GLY A 470 43.77 -6.76 -94.08
CA GLY A 470 42.52 -6.41 -94.78
C GLY A 470 41.25 -6.94 -94.08
N ARG A 471 40.12 -6.23 -94.02
CA ARG A 471 39.56 -5.30 -95.01
C ARG A 471 38.39 -4.50 -94.38
N THR A 472 38.36 -3.21 -94.69
CA THR A 472 37.18 -2.34 -94.98
C THR A 472 35.99 -2.22 -94.01
N GLY A 473 35.77 -0.98 -93.52
CA GLY A 473 34.52 -0.25 -93.82
C GLY A 473 33.52 0.00 -92.66
N PRO A 474 33.07 1.26 -92.42
CA PRO A 474 32.14 1.70 -91.34
C PRO A 474 30.67 1.73 -91.85
N PRO A 475 29.59 2.07 -91.09
CA PRO A 475 29.33 3.33 -90.36
C PRO A 475 28.69 3.07 -88.96
N GLY A 476 28.51 4.02 -88.04
CA GLY A 476 27.71 5.23 -88.15
C GLY A 476 27.13 5.54 -86.76
N VAL A 477 27.14 6.84 -86.44
CA VAL A 477 26.61 7.50 -85.23
C VAL A 477 25.05 7.46 -85.31
N PRO A 478 24.29 7.51 -84.20
CA PRO A 478 23.93 8.82 -83.63
C PRO A 478 23.94 8.89 -82.08
N PRO A 479 24.08 10.11 -81.54
CA PRO A 479 23.70 10.47 -80.18
C PRO A 479 22.23 10.91 -80.15
N GLU A 480 21.55 10.72 -79.02
CA GLU A 480 20.34 11.42 -78.58
C GLU A 480 20.09 10.88 -77.15
N GLY A 481 19.82 11.66 -76.10
CA GLY A 481 19.16 12.95 -76.03
C GLY A 481 17.86 12.77 -75.24
N GLY A 482 17.81 13.35 -74.03
CA GLY A 482 16.58 13.82 -73.37
C GLY A 482 15.67 12.80 -72.67
N ALA A 483 15.63 12.85 -71.34
CA ALA A 483 14.49 13.35 -70.54
C ALA A 483 14.89 13.40 -69.06
#